data_AF-A0A9E4FFR3-F1
#
_entry.id   AF-A0A9E4FFR3-F1
#
_cell.length_a   1.000
_cell.length_b   1.000
_cell.length_c   1.000
_cell.angle_alpha   90.00
_cell.angle_beta   90.00
_cell.angle_gamma   90.00
#
_symmetry.space_group_name_H-M   'P 1'
#
loop_
_entity.id
_entity.type
_entity.pdbx_description
1 polymer ?
#
loop_
_entity_poly.entity_id
_entity_poly.type
_entity_poly.pdbx_seq_one_letter_code
_entity_poly.pdbx_strand_id
1 'polypeptide(L)'
;LPTHIHASTVALPAVPEYIACVMGRQYTIRSVPDAIDRVVRHRAGREGKSMNAVVVEALARGLELEGGPAEHTDLDHLIGTWQEDPGFDLAVADFERVDDDAWK
;
A
#
# COMPACT_ATOMS: atom_id res chain seq x y z
N LEU A 1 -61.90 -10.86 -5.02
CA LEU A 1 -60.76 -10.33 -5.82
C LEU A 1 -59.50 -10.48 -4.99
N PRO A 2 -58.55 -11.37 -5.32
CA PRO A 2 -57.30 -11.46 -4.58
C PRO A 2 -56.29 -10.45 -5.14
N THR A 3 -55.72 -9.63 -4.26
CA THR A 3 -54.63 -8.69 -4.55
C THR A 3 -53.32 -9.46 -4.65
N HIS A 4 -52.77 -9.56 -5.87
CA HIS A 4 -51.41 -10.03 -6.09
C HIS A 4 -50.41 -8.96 -5.65
N ILE A 5 -49.67 -9.22 -4.56
CA ILE A 5 -48.50 -8.42 -4.19
C ILE A 5 -47.32 -8.94 -5.02
N HIS A 6 -46.88 -8.15 -6.00
CA HIS A 6 -45.62 -8.40 -6.69
C HIS A 6 -44.46 -8.06 -5.73
N ALA A 7 -43.77 -9.09 -5.23
CA ALA A 7 -42.45 -8.92 -4.63
C ALA A 7 -41.46 -8.61 -5.75
N SER A 8 -41.16 -7.32 -5.95
CA SER A 8 -40.06 -6.91 -6.82
C SER A 8 -38.73 -7.26 -6.14
N THR A 9 -38.16 -8.41 -6.50
CA THR A 9 -36.78 -8.76 -6.17
C THR A 9 -35.86 -7.78 -6.89
N VAL A 10 -35.35 -6.78 -6.18
CA VAL A 10 -34.28 -5.92 -6.68
C VAL A 10 -32.99 -6.74 -6.65
N ALA A 11 -32.60 -7.27 -7.81
CA ALA A 11 -31.28 -7.85 -8.00
C ALA A 11 -30.25 -6.71 -8.06
N LEU A 12 -29.67 -6.36 -6.92
CA LEU A 12 -28.51 -5.48 -6.88
C LEU A 12 -27.30 -6.27 -7.42
N PRO A 13 -26.64 -5.84 -8.52
CA PRO A 13 -25.39 -6.43 -8.93
C PRO A 13 -24.35 -6.16 -7.84
N ALA A 14 -24.00 -7.20 -7.08
CA ALA A 14 -22.87 -7.16 -6.17
C ALA A 14 -21.59 -7.08 -7.00
N VAL A 15 -21.18 -5.86 -7.35
CA VAL A 15 -19.93 -5.61 -8.06
C VAL A 15 -18.78 -6.05 -7.13
N PRO A 16 -17.95 -7.05 -7.50
CA PRO A 16 -16.90 -7.61 -6.63
C PRO A 16 -15.88 -6.57 -6.14
N GLU A 17 -15.72 -5.49 -6.89
CA GLU A 17 -14.84 -4.36 -6.59
C GLU A 17 -15.20 -3.68 -5.25
N TYR A 18 -16.48 -3.70 -4.85
CA TYR A 18 -16.91 -3.15 -3.56
C TYR A 18 -16.43 -3.99 -2.37
N ILE A 19 -16.22 -5.30 -2.57
CA ILE A 19 -15.84 -6.25 -1.52
C ILE A 19 -14.32 -6.37 -1.37
N ALA A 20 -13.54 -5.95 -2.39
CA ALA A 20 -12.08 -5.94 -2.32
C ALA A 20 -11.55 -5.06 -1.17
N CYS A 21 -12.25 -3.96 -0.85
CA CYS A 21 -11.95 -3.11 0.31
C CYS A 21 -12.13 -3.85 1.67
N VAL A 22 -12.89 -4.95 1.70
CA VAL A 22 -13.23 -5.73 2.91
C VAL A 22 -12.22 -6.87 3.18
N MET A 23 -11.24 -7.10 2.32
CA MET A 23 -10.29 -8.22 2.44
C MET A 23 -9.24 -8.06 3.56
N GLY A 24 -9.30 -6.98 4.35
CA GLY A 24 -8.43 -6.74 5.50
C GLY A 24 -8.99 -7.28 6.82
N ARG A 25 -8.12 -7.75 7.72
CA ARG A 25 -8.53 -8.12 9.09
C ARG A 25 -8.89 -6.84 9.86
N GLN A 26 -10.12 -6.78 10.38
CA GLN A 26 -10.59 -5.65 11.19
C GLN A 26 -10.53 -5.98 12.69
N TYR A 27 -9.87 -5.11 13.45
CA TYR A 27 -9.87 -5.13 14.90
C TYR A 27 -10.48 -3.84 15.44
N THR A 28 -11.41 -3.95 16.38
CA THR A 28 -11.97 -2.79 17.09
C THR A 28 -11.28 -2.63 18.43
N ILE A 29 -10.49 -1.56 18.59
CA ILE A 29 -9.87 -1.21 19.87
C ILE A 29 -10.86 -0.37 20.67
N ARG A 30 -11.34 -0.91 21.80
CA ARG A 30 -12.30 -0.24 22.69
C ARG A 30 -11.56 0.45 23.84
N SER A 31 -12.20 1.48 24.41
CA SER A 31 -11.69 2.19 25.59
C SER A 31 -10.30 2.80 25.40
N VAL A 32 -10.05 3.41 24.24
CA VAL A 32 -8.80 4.12 23.96
C VAL A 32 -8.68 5.33 24.91
N PRO A 33 -7.64 5.43 25.75
CA PRO A 33 -7.43 6.58 26.61
C PRO A 33 -7.28 7.89 25.82
N ASP A 34 -7.81 9.00 26.34
CA ASP A 34 -7.77 10.32 25.67
C ASP A 34 -6.35 10.77 25.31
N ALA A 35 -5.37 10.42 26.16
CA ALA A 35 -3.97 10.72 25.91
C ALA A 35 -3.47 10.06 24.61
N ILE A 36 -3.91 8.82 24.34
CA ILE A 36 -3.54 8.08 23.14
C ILE A 36 -4.25 8.68 21.91
N ASP A 37 -5.57 8.92 21.97
CA ASP A 37 -6.32 9.51 20.86
C ASP A 37 -5.72 10.85 20.42
N ARG A 38 -5.39 11.72 21.39
CA ARG A 38 -4.75 13.02 21.11
C ARG A 38 -3.42 12.88 20.38
N VAL A 39 -2.56 11.96 20.82
CA VAL A 39 -1.25 11.73 20.20
C VAL A 39 -1.41 11.18 18.78
N VAL A 40 -2.33 10.22 18.59
CA VAL A 40 -2.60 9.64 17.27
C VAL A 40 -3.12 10.72 16.30
N ARG A 41 -4.11 11.53 16.70
CA ARG A 41 -4.64 12.61 15.85
C ARG A 41 -3.59 13.65 15.50
N HIS A 42 -2.81 14.08 16.48
CA HIS A 42 -1.73 15.03 16.26
C HIS A 42 -0.71 14.49 15.25
N ARG A 43 -0.31 13.22 15.41
CA ARG A 43 0.63 12.58 14.49
C ARG A 43 0.05 12.40 13.09
N ALA A 44 -1.21 11.98 12.97
CA ALA A 44 -1.92 11.85 11.70
C ALA A 44 -1.96 13.19 10.95
N GLY A 45 -2.30 14.28 11.64
CA GLY A 45 -2.29 15.63 11.06
C GLY A 45 -0.90 16.09 10.64
N ARG A 46 0.13 15.83 11.47
CA ARG A 46 1.52 16.22 11.18
C ARG A 46 2.10 15.45 9.99
N GLU A 47 1.76 14.16 9.84
CA GLU A 47 2.31 13.28 8.80
C GLU A 47 1.44 13.20 7.53
N GLY A 48 0.25 13.84 7.51
CA GLY A 48 -0.69 13.73 6.40
C GLY A 48 -1.24 12.32 6.20
N LYS A 49 -1.21 11.48 7.25
CA LYS A 49 -1.65 10.08 7.21
C LYS A 49 -3.06 9.92 7.78
N SER A 50 -3.74 8.83 7.38
CA SER A 50 -4.98 8.45 8.04
C SER A 50 -4.74 8.03 9.50
N MET A 51 -5.73 8.24 10.36
CA MET A 51 -5.66 7.83 11.77
C MET A 51 -5.42 6.31 11.91
N ASN A 52 -6.05 5.52 11.03
CA ASN A 52 -5.86 4.06 10.99
C ASN A 52 -4.40 3.69 10.67
N ALA A 53 -3.78 4.32 9.66
CA ALA A 53 -2.39 4.04 9.30
C ALA A 53 -1.44 4.32 10.47
N VAL A 54 -1.61 5.45 11.16
CA VAL A 54 -0.80 5.81 12.33
C VAL A 54 -0.97 4.81 13.47
N VAL A 55 -2.19 4.31 13.71
CA VAL A 55 -2.45 3.28 14.74
C VAL A 55 -1.79 1.97 14.37
N VAL A 56 -1.90 1.51 13.11
CA VAL A 56 -1.26 0.27 12.65
C VAL A 56 0.25 0.36 12.75
N GLU A 57 0.88 1.46 12.33
CA GLU A 57 2.32 1.70 12.53
C GLU A 57 2.70 1.68 14.01
N ALA A 58 1.93 2.37 14.87
CA ALA A 58 2.22 2.38 16.31
C ALA A 58 2.15 0.98 16.93
N LEU A 59 1.20 0.14 16.50
CA LEU A 59 1.10 -1.26 16.90
C LEU A 59 2.27 -2.08 16.35
N ALA A 60 2.64 -1.90 15.08
CA ALA A 60 3.79 -2.57 14.48
C ALA A 60 5.08 -2.25 15.25
N ARG A 61 5.34 -0.98 15.57
CA ARG A 61 6.46 -0.57 16.44
C ARG A 61 6.39 -1.17 17.83
N GLY A 62 5.23 -1.13 18.47
CA GLY A 62 5.03 -1.67 19.82
C GLY A 62 5.17 -3.19 19.90
N LEU A 63 4.97 -3.88 18.79
CA LEU A 63 5.16 -5.32 18.63
C LEU A 63 6.53 -5.68 18.01
N GLU A 64 7.42 -4.69 17.86
CA GLU A 64 8.76 -4.86 17.27
C GLU A 64 8.74 -5.42 15.83
N LEU A 65 7.68 -5.12 15.07
CA LEU A 65 7.48 -5.55 13.68
C LEU A 65 8.06 -4.57 12.65
N GLU A 66 8.45 -3.35 13.05
CA GLU A 66 9.07 -2.34 12.16
C GLU A 66 10.57 -2.62 11.85
N GLY A 67 10.97 -3.89 11.90
CA GLY A 67 12.30 -4.37 11.48
C GLY A 67 12.33 -5.06 10.10
N GLY A 68 11.18 -5.15 9.42
CA GLY A 68 11.16 -5.59 8.02
C GLY A 68 11.77 -4.49 7.13
N PRO A 69 12.64 -4.84 6.16
CA PRO A 69 13.13 -3.85 5.20
C PRO A 69 11.92 -3.16 4.56
N ALA A 70 11.98 -1.84 4.40
CA ALA A 70 11.01 -1.14 3.57
C ALA A 70 10.96 -1.86 2.22
N GLU A 71 9.83 -2.48 1.90
CA GLU A 71 9.63 -3.05 0.57
C GLU A 71 9.50 -1.88 -0.39
N HIS A 72 10.64 -1.48 -0.96
CA HIS A 72 10.70 -0.62 -2.11
C HIS A 72 10.24 -1.45 -3.32
N THR A 73 8.96 -1.32 -3.65
CA THR A 73 8.33 -2.02 -4.78
C THR A 73 8.71 -1.40 -6.13
N ASP A 74 9.30 -0.21 -6.10
CA ASP A 74 9.71 0.56 -7.26
C ASP A 74 11.09 1.20 -7.06
N LEU A 75 11.64 1.69 -8.17
CA LEU A 75 12.89 2.43 -8.23
C LEU A 75 12.66 3.93 -8.48
N ASP A 76 11.45 4.45 -8.23
CA ASP A 76 11.08 5.83 -8.58
C ASP A 76 11.97 6.86 -7.88
N HIS A 77 12.42 6.54 -6.68
CA HIS A 77 13.33 7.35 -5.88
C HIS A 77 14.76 7.45 -6.46
N LEU A 78 15.13 6.58 -7.41
CA LEU A 78 16.42 6.61 -8.12
C LEU A 78 16.32 7.31 -9.48
N ILE A 79 15.11 7.62 -9.96
CA ILE A 79 14.92 8.30 -11.24
C ILE A 79 15.47 9.73 -11.14
N GLY A 80 16.38 10.07 -12.05
CA GLY A 80 16.98 11.41 -12.11
C GLY A 80 18.06 11.66 -11.06
N THR A 81 18.42 10.67 -10.24
CA THR A 81 19.56 10.76 -9.30
C THR A 81 20.87 10.24 -9.90
N TRP A 82 20.89 9.95 -11.21
CA TRP A 82 22.09 9.49 -11.90
C TRP A 82 23.20 10.54 -11.83
N GLN A 83 24.40 10.08 -11.52
CA GLN A 83 25.62 10.87 -11.61
C GLN A 83 26.52 10.20 -12.64
N GLU A 84 27.07 11.00 -13.55
CA GLU A 84 27.97 10.49 -14.58
C GLU A 84 29.18 9.80 -13.96
N ASP A 85 29.42 8.55 -14.36
CA ASP A 85 30.51 7.72 -13.85
C ASP A 85 31.25 7.02 -15.02
N PRO A 86 32.44 7.52 -15.41
CA PRO A 86 33.24 6.90 -16.46
C PRO A 86 33.64 5.45 -16.17
N GLY A 87 33.69 5.04 -14.89
CA GLY A 87 33.96 3.66 -14.51
C GLY A 87 32.79 2.74 -14.84
N PHE A 88 31.56 3.24 -14.69
CA PHE A 88 30.36 2.53 -15.11
C PHE A 88 30.33 2.36 -16.63
N ASP A 89 30.60 3.43 -17.39
CA ASP A 89 30.64 3.39 -18.87
C ASP A 89 31.61 2.33 -19.39
N LEU A 90 32.81 2.26 -18.81
CA LEU A 90 33.81 1.24 -19.15
C LEU A 90 33.34 -0.17 -18.81
N ALA A 91 32.63 -0.35 -17.69
CA ALA A 91 32.14 -1.64 -17.25
C ALA A 91 30.97 -2.17 -18.11
N VAL A 92 30.15 -1.26 -18.67
CA VAL A 92 28.98 -1.65 -19.48
C VAL A 92 29.25 -1.73 -20.97
N ALA A 93 30.41 -1.25 -21.45
CA ALA A 93 30.78 -1.22 -22.86
C ALA A 93 30.66 -2.60 -23.56
N ASP A 94 30.90 -3.69 -22.86
CA ASP A 94 30.76 -5.04 -23.42
C ASP A 94 29.30 -5.45 -23.66
N PHE A 95 28.34 -4.89 -22.91
CA PHE A 95 26.90 -5.15 -23.05
C PHE A 95 26.25 -4.37 -24.20
N GLU A 96 26.94 -3.36 -24.75
CA GLU A 96 26.46 -2.60 -25.90
C GLU A 96 26.67 -3.33 -27.24
N ARG A 97 27.43 -4.43 -27.23
CA ARG A 97 27.66 -5.26 -28.40
C ARG A 97 26.59 -6.34 -28.49
N VAL A 98 25.76 -6.26 -29.52
CA VAL A 98 24.79 -7.32 -29.82
C VAL A 98 25.53 -8.57 -30.31
N ASP A 99 25.28 -9.71 -29.66
CA ASP A 99 25.70 -11.02 -30.13
C ASP A 99 24.56 -11.65 -30.93
N ASP A 100 24.69 -11.66 -32.25
CA ASP A 100 23.69 -12.17 -33.19
C ASP A 100 23.43 -13.68 -33.04
N ASP A 101 24.36 -14.45 -32.47
CA ASP A 101 24.18 -15.88 -32.24
C ASP A 101 23.43 -16.17 -30.92
N ALA A 102 23.43 -15.22 -29.97
CA ALA A 102 22.63 -15.29 -28.75
C ALA A 102 21.15 -14.90 -28.96
N TRP A 103 20.82 -14.29 -30.11
CA TRP A 103 19.48 -13.78 -30.46
C TRP A 103 18.71 -14.64 -31.48
N LYS A 104 19.21 -15.83 -31.82
CA LYS A 104 18.49 -16.86 -32.60
C LYS A 104 17.74 -17.83 -31.71
#